data_AF-A0A2C1K0C6-F1
#
_entry.id   AF-A0A2C1K0C6-F1
#
_cell.length_a   1.000
_cell.length_b   1.000
_cell.length_c   1.000
_cell.angle_alpha   90.00
_cell.angle_beta   90.00
_cell.angle_gamma   90.00
#
_symmetry.space_group_name_H-M   'P 1'
#
loop_
_entity.id
_entity.type
_entity.pdbx_description
1 polymer ?
#
loop_
_entity_poly.entity_id
_entity_poly.type
_entity_poly.pdbx_seq_one_letter_code
_entity_poly.pdbx_strand_id
1 'polypeptide(L)' 'MNRQERKNMIEFIERMKEIDKDSLLYMTDADIEHIYSTVYNNCLEHAE' A
#
# COMPACT_ATOMS: atom_id res chain seq x y z
N MET A 1 8.12 4.90 -9.64
CA MET A 1 8.43 4.02 -8.50
C MET A 1 9.52 3.03 -8.89
N ASN A 2 10.49 2.76 -8.01
CA ASN A 2 11.48 1.70 -8.18
C ASN A 2 11.03 0.39 -7.52
N ARG A 3 11.69 -0.73 -7.83
CA ARG A 3 11.26 -2.06 -7.35
C ARG A 3 11.27 -2.20 -5.83
N GLN A 4 12.18 -1.51 -5.14
CA GLN A 4 12.26 -1.55 -3.68
C GLN A 4 11.16 -0.71 -3.04
N GLU A 5 10.89 0.49 -3.58
CA GLU A 5 9.77 1.34 -3.16
C GLU A 5 8.45 0.59 -3.28
N ARG A 6 8.20 -0.08 -4.42
CA ARG A 6 7.01 -0.90 -4.62
C ARG A 6 6.88 -2.00 -3.58
N LYS A 7 7.97 -2.70 -3.29
CA LYS A 7 7.97 -3.77 -2.29
C LYS A 7 7.64 -3.25 -0.90
N ASN A 8 8.22 -2.11 -0.52
CA ASN A 8 7.95 -1.47 0.77
C ASN A 8 6.49 -1.03 0.89
N MET A 9 5.92 -0.44 -0.17
CA MET A 9 4.51 -0.03 -0.19
C MET A 9 3.57 -1.23 -0.06
N ILE A 10 3.82 -2.32 -0.80
CA ILE A 10 3.02 -3.55 -0.73
C ILE A 10 3.08 -4.16 0.68
N GLU A 11 4.26 -4.27 1.28
CA GLU A 11 4.42 -4.78 2.65
C GLU A 11 3.70 -3.92 3.70
N PHE A 12 3.63 -2.60 3.49
CA PHE A 12 2.86 -1.71 4.36
C PHE A 12 1.35 -1.94 4.21
N ILE A 13 0.84 -1.98 2.98
CA ILE A 13 -0.59 -2.18 2.69
C ILE A 13 -1.08 -3.52 3.27
N GLU A 14 -0.29 -4.59 3.07
CA GLU A 14 -0.56 -5.94 3.58
C GLU A 14 -0.75 -5.94 5.11
N ARG A 15 0.09 -5.20 5.84
CA ARG A 15 0.01 -5.10 7.30
C ARG A 15 -1.20 -4.30 7.81
N MET A 16 -1.67 -3.32 7.04
CA MET A 16 -2.70 -2.38 7.51
C MET A 16 -4.12 -2.75 7.12
N LYS A 17 -4.34 -3.43 5.98
CA LYS A 17 -5.69 -3.64 5.41
C LYS A 17 -6.15 -5.08 5.28
N GLU A 18 -5.39 -6.07 5.77
CA GLU A 18 -5.65 -7.50 5.52
C GLU A 18 -5.83 -7.83 4.02
N ILE A 19 -5.23 -7.02 3.15
CA ILE A 19 -5.24 -7.25 1.71
C ILE A 19 -4.12 -8.23 1.39
N ASP A 20 -4.48 -9.32 0.73
CA ASP A 20 -3.52 -10.32 0.30
C ASP A 20 -2.55 -9.76 -0.75
N LYS A 21 -1.28 -10.12 -0.60
CA LYS A 21 -0.18 -9.64 -1.41
C LYS A 21 -0.33 -10.01 -2.88
N ASP A 22 -0.93 -11.18 -3.16
CA ASP A 22 -1.16 -11.65 -4.52
C ASP A 22 -2.13 -10.72 -5.27
N SER A 23 -3.08 -10.10 -4.55
CA SER A 23 -3.99 -9.11 -5.13
C SER A 23 -3.25 -7.84 -5.55
N LEU A 24 -2.21 -7.44 -4.81
CA LEU A 24 -1.39 -6.26 -5.10
C LEU A 24 -0.34 -6.52 -6.20
N LEU A 25 0.03 -7.79 -6.41
CA LEU A 25 1.07 -8.17 -7.37
C LEU A 25 0.68 -7.81 -8.82
N TYR A 26 -0.61 -7.89 -9.16
CA TYR A 26 -1.14 -7.65 -10.50
C TYR A 26 -1.51 -6.19 -10.78
N MET A 27 -1.41 -5.30 -9.80
CA MET A 27 -1.79 -3.89 -9.93
C MET A 27 -0.66 -3.07 -10.56
N THR A 28 -0.98 -1.93 -11.18
CA THR A 28 0.06 -1.03 -11.71
C THR A 28 0.79 -0.29 -10.59
N ASP A 29 1.89 0.39 -10.91
CA ASP A 29 2.59 1.23 -9.95
C ASP A 29 1.69 2.36 -9.40
N ALA A 30 0.86 2.95 -10.27
CA ALA A 30 -0.06 4.02 -9.89
C ALA A 30 -1.18 3.53 -8.95
N ASP A 31 -1.68 2.31 -9.16
CA ASP A 31 -2.68 1.69 -8.29
C ASP A 31 -2.11 1.46 -6.88
N ILE A 32 -0.88 0.93 -6.79
CA ILE A 32 -0.21 0.70 -5.50
C ILE A 32 0.01 2.02 -4.77
N GLU A 33 0.46 3.04 -5.47
CA GLU A 33 0.72 4.36 -4.90
C GLU A 33 -0.57 5.03 -4.39
N HIS A 34 -1.68 4.87 -5.13
CA HIS A 34 -3.00 5.34 -4.73
C HIS A 34 -3.48 4.64 -3.45
N ILE A 35 -3.42 3.30 -3.42
CA ILE A 35 -3.84 2.51 -2.25
C ILE A 35 -2.99 2.85 -1.04
N TYR A 36 -1.66 2.89 -1.22
CA TYR A 36 -0.73 3.28 -0.16
C TYR A 36 -1.10 4.64 0.43
N SER A 37 -1.35 5.65 -0.41
CA SER A 37 -1.72 7.00 0.04
C SER A 37 -3.03 7.01 0.83
N THR A 38 -4.05 6.28 0.37
CA THR A 38 -5.32 6.16 1.09
C THR A 38 -5.15 5.47 2.44
N VAL A 39 -4.39 4.37 2.50
CA VAL A 39 -4.14 3.65 3.75
C VAL A 39 -3.36 4.55 4.71
N TYR A 40 -2.28 5.17 4.24
CA TYR A 40 -1.44 6.04 5.04
C TYR A 40 -2.22 7.22 5.63
N ASN A 41 -3.05 7.90 4.83
CA ASN A 41 -3.90 8.99 5.31
C ASN A 41 -4.90 8.52 6.38
N ASN A 42 -5.53 7.36 6.17
CA ASN A 42 -6.44 6.80 7.17
C ASN A 42 -5.71 6.43 8.49
N CYS A 43 -4.47 5.93 8.40
CA CYS A 43 -3.65 5.69 9.60
C CYS A 43 -3.32 6.98 10.35
N LEU A 44 -3.05 8.07 9.64
CA LEU A 44 -2.82 9.38 10.25
C LEU A 44 -4.08 9.91 10.94
N GLU A 45 -5.23 9.82 10.28
CA GLU A 45 -6.53 10.26 10.83
C GLU A 45 -6.94 9.50 12.10
N HIS A 46 -6.54 8.22 12.24
CA HIS A 46 -6.82 7.40 13.42
C HIS A 46 -5.73 7.45 14.49
N ALA A 47 -4.62 8.14 14.25
CA ALA A 47 -3.53 8.30 15.20
C ALA A 47 -3.63 9.60 16.04
N GLU A 48 -4.57 10.50 15.72
CA GLU A 48 -4.98 11.67 16.51
C GLU A 48 -6.10 11.33 17.51
#